data_AF-A0AAD6UQV1-F1
#
_entry.id   AF-A0AAD6UQV1-F1
#
_cell.length_a   1.000
_cell.length_b   1.000
_cell.length_c   1.000
_cell.angle_alpha   90.00
_cell.angle_beta   90.00
_cell.angle_gamma   90.00
#
_symmetry.space_group_name_H-M   'P 1'
#
loop_
_entity.id
_entity.type
_entity.pdbx_description
1 polymer ?
#
loop_
_entity_poly.entity_id
_entity_poly.type
_entity_poly.pdbx_seq_one_letter_code
_entity_poly.pdbx_strand_id
1 'polypeptide(L)'
;MPTIIGDDDDEGTDFAANASTPAAVTSFLTDHPQLTPADGARIAQLYPLRAAPGTRTVLPIRSGRINRVHQPVWNYRFSVVQADDATAGMGVPHASELSAIFGPAFIPGASGPTFATANAPIMPVFDTTRQRRLGFLLNDTHVEEIPADEDTRCAFWNETGVRIEQ
;
A
#
# COMPACT_ATOMS: atom_id res chain seq x y z
N MET A 1 -21.08 -10.42 5.32
CA MET A 1 -21.23 -9.34 4.35
C MET A 1 -20.22 -9.58 3.24
N PRO A 2 -20.59 -9.41 1.97
CA PRO A 2 -19.63 -9.14 0.91
C PRO A 2 -18.71 -7.98 1.31
N THR A 3 -17.44 -8.00 0.90
CA THR A 3 -16.45 -6.99 1.34
C THR A 3 -15.49 -6.65 0.22
N ILE A 4 -15.25 -5.35 -0.01
CA ILE A 4 -14.19 -4.84 -0.88
C ILE A 4 -13.18 -4.14 0.02
N ILE A 5 -11.90 -4.46 -0.15
CA ILE A 5 -10.76 -3.85 0.53
C ILE A 5 -9.68 -3.52 -0.50
N GLY A 6 -8.81 -2.58 -0.18
CA GLY A 6 -7.65 -2.29 -1.00
C GLY A 6 -6.78 -1.21 -0.37
N ASP A 7 -5.68 -0.92 -1.05
CA ASP A 7 -4.64 0.01 -0.63
C ASP A 7 -4.06 0.74 -1.84
N ASP A 8 -3.42 1.87 -1.60
CA ASP A 8 -2.52 2.57 -2.51
C ASP A 8 -1.10 1.95 -2.53
N ASP A 9 -0.30 2.19 -3.57
CA ASP A 9 1.09 1.68 -3.65
C ASP A 9 2.00 2.24 -2.54
N ASP A 10 1.84 3.51 -2.19
CA ASP A 10 2.72 4.26 -1.31
C ASP A 10 1.95 4.90 -0.13
N GLU A 11 1.05 4.13 0.49
CA GLU A 11 0.21 4.52 1.64
C GLU A 11 0.93 5.30 2.75
N GLY A 12 2.15 4.90 3.09
CA GLY A 12 2.89 5.50 4.20
C GLY A 12 3.51 6.88 3.89
N THR A 13 3.43 7.39 2.67
CA THR A 13 4.25 8.54 2.21
C THR A 13 3.96 9.86 2.91
N ASP A 14 2.70 10.06 3.29
CA ASP A 14 2.28 11.25 4.04
C ASP A 14 2.70 11.19 5.51
N PHE A 15 2.98 9.99 6.02
CA PHE A 15 3.14 9.73 7.46
C PHE A 15 4.58 9.34 7.84
N ALA A 16 5.31 8.73 6.92
CA ALA A 16 6.65 8.24 7.16
C ALA A 16 7.69 9.35 7.05
N ALA A 17 8.76 9.23 7.83
CA ALA A 17 9.91 10.11 7.73
C ALA A 17 10.54 10.01 6.33
N ASN A 18 10.96 11.15 5.76
CA ASN A 18 11.77 11.17 4.56
C ASN A 18 13.20 10.69 4.88
N ALA A 19 13.37 9.37 4.98
CA ALA A 19 14.59 8.73 5.42
C ALA A 19 15.60 8.57 4.28
N SER A 20 16.83 9.05 4.48
CA SER A 20 17.98 8.83 3.60
C SER A 20 19.03 7.88 4.19
N THR A 21 18.76 7.33 5.38
CA THR A 21 19.64 6.39 6.08
C THR A 21 18.83 5.23 6.68
N PRO A 22 19.40 4.02 6.83
CA PRO A 22 18.69 2.90 7.47
C PRO A 22 18.26 3.20 8.91
N ALA A 23 19.04 4.01 9.63
CA ALA A 23 18.69 4.47 10.98
C ALA A 23 17.44 5.38 10.96
N ALA A 24 17.30 6.23 9.93
CA ALA A 24 16.11 7.07 9.78
C ALA A 24 14.85 6.28 9.38
N VAL A 25 14.99 5.12 8.71
CA VAL A 25 13.86 4.23 8.39
C VAL A 25 13.26 3.62 9.66
N THR A 26 14.09 3.40 10.67
CA THR A 26 13.70 2.77 11.95
C THR A 26 13.47 3.79 13.06
N SER A 27 13.37 5.08 12.74
CA SER A 27 13.16 6.13 13.76
C SER A 27 11.85 5.92 14.52
N PHE A 28 10.78 5.44 13.86
CA PHE A 28 9.50 5.16 14.52
C PHE A 28 9.60 4.12 15.64
N LEU A 29 10.65 3.28 15.66
CA LEU A 29 10.89 2.33 16.75
C LEU A 29 11.05 3.02 18.12
N THR A 30 11.47 4.29 18.14
CA THR A 30 11.60 5.04 19.41
C THR A 30 10.27 5.19 20.13
N ASP A 31 9.18 5.18 19.37
CA ASP A 31 7.83 5.38 19.90
C ASP A 31 7.18 4.05 20.31
N HIS A 32 7.87 2.92 20.07
CA HIS A 32 7.41 1.56 20.37
C HIS A 32 8.44 0.81 21.21
N PRO A 33 8.47 1.03 22.53
CA PRO A 33 9.55 0.57 23.42
C PRO A 33 9.68 -0.96 23.54
N GLN A 34 8.66 -1.72 23.11
CA GLN A 34 8.71 -3.18 23.11
C GLN A 34 9.35 -3.77 21.84
N LEU A 35 9.64 -2.95 20.83
CA LEU A 35 10.36 -3.40 19.65
C LEU A 35 11.84 -3.56 19.98
N THR A 36 12.38 -4.73 19.65
CA THR A 36 13.75 -5.10 19.96
C THR A 36 14.72 -4.61 18.88
N PRO A 37 16.03 -4.51 19.16
CA PRO A 37 17.02 -4.27 18.12
C PRO A 37 16.98 -5.29 16.97
N ALA A 38 16.55 -6.53 17.24
CA ALA A 38 16.36 -7.56 16.23
C ALA A 38 15.17 -7.24 15.30
N ASP A 39 14.07 -6.71 15.84
CA ASP A 39 12.93 -6.24 15.05
C ASP A 39 13.37 -5.10 14.11
N GLY A 40 14.16 -4.15 14.62
CA GLY A 40 14.71 -3.05 13.81
C GLY A 40 15.64 -3.53 12.70
N ALA A 41 16.51 -4.50 12.98
CA ALA A 41 17.34 -5.12 11.95
C ALA A 41 16.50 -5.84 10.89
N ARG A 42 15.41 -6.50 11.30
CA ARG A 42 14.50 -7.17 10.37
C ARG A 42 13.73 -6.19 9.51
N ILE A 43 13.27 -5.07 10.07
CA ILE A 43 12.61 -3.97 9.33
C ILE A 43 13.57 -3.41 8.27
N ALA A 44 14.82 -3.11 8.63
CA ALA A 44 15.80 -2.59 7.67
C ALA A 44 16.09 -3.58 6.52
N GLN A 45 16.00 -4.89 6.76
CA GLN A 45 16.12 -5.92 5.71
C GLN A 45 14.88 -5.98 4.80
N LEU A 46 13.69 -5.88 5.38
CA LEU A 46 12.42 -5.95 4.65
C LEU A 46 12.11 -4.66 3.88
N TYR A 47 12.67 -3.54 4.32
CA TYR A 47 12.47 -2.20 3.77
C TYR A 47 13.82 -1.53 3.50
N PRO A 48 14.60 -2.03 2.52
CA PRO A 48 15.87 -1.41 2.16
C PRO A 48 15.64 -0.02 1.55
N LEU A 49 16.61 0.88 1.74
CA LEU A 49 16.61 2.18 1.06
C LEU A 49 16.55 1.98 -0.45
N ARG A 50 15.56 2.57 -1.10
CA ARG A 50 15.44 2.55 -2.56
C ARG A 50 16.24 3.71 -3.15
N ALA A 51 16.96 3.44 -4.25
CA ALA A 51 17.88 4.38 -4.89
C ALA A 51 17.22 5.32 -5.93
N ALA A 52 15.89 5.37 -6.01
CA ALA A 52 15.21 6.14 -7.04
C ALA A 52 15.15 7.65 -6.67
N PRO A 53 15.49 8.57 -7.59
CA PRO A 53 15.40 10.00 -7.35
C PRO A 53 13.95 10.40 -7.06
N GLY A 54 13.71 11.04 -5.93
CA GLY A 54 12.36 11.47 -5.56
C GLY A 54 11.46 10.34 -5.10
N THR A 55 11.97 9.26 -4.53
CA THR A 55 11.12 8.26 -3.86
C THR A 55 11.35 8.37 -2.37
N ARG A 56 10.34 8.86 -1.63
CA ARG A 56 10.36 8.71 -0.17
C ARG A 56 10.44 7.20 0.12
N THR A 57 11.32 6.79 1.04
CA THR A 57 11.38 5.38 1.45
C THR A 57 10.17 5.13 2.34
N VAL A 58 9.14 4.57 1.74
CA VAL A 58 7.85 4.38 2.40
C VAL A 58 7.74 2.91 2.79
N LEU A 59 7.14 2.67 3.95
CA LEU A 59 6.70 1.35 4.35
C LEU A 59 5.45 1.02 3.51
N PRO A 60 5.50 0.14 2.50
CA PRO A 60 4.27 -0.37 1.90
C PRO A 60 3.47 -1.04 3.00
N ILE A 61 2.31 -0.45 3.27
CA ILE A 61 1.25 -1.00 4.09
C ILE A 61 0.40 -1.84 3.14
N ARG A 62 0.06 -3.05 3.55
CA ARG A 62 -0.88 -3.91 2.84
C ARG A 62 -2.06 -4.15 3.76
N SER A 63 -3.28 -3.97 3.25
CA SER A 63 -4.50 -4.39 3.91
C SER A 63 -4.44 -5.88 4.19
N GLY A 64 -4.71 -6.22 5.45
CA GLY A 64 -4.57 -7.56 5.99
C GLY A 64 -5.36 -8.63 5.22
N ARG A 65 -5.04 -9.89 5.51
CA ARG A 65 -5.76 -11.04 4.93
C ARG A 65 -7.14 -11.17 5.58
N ILE A 66 -8.22 -10.92 4.85
CA ILE A 66 -9.58 -11.28 5.28
C ILE A 66 -10.01 -12.57 4.56
N ASN A 67 -10.00 -13.69 5.28
CA ASN A 67 -10.57 -14.95 4.80
C ASN A 67 -11.84 -15.28 5.58
N ARG A 68 -13.01 -15.07 4.98
CA ARG A 68 -14.28 -15.57 5.54
C ARG A 68 -14.84 -16.62 4.58
N VAL A 69 -14.82 -17.88 5.04
CA VAL A 69 -15.11 -19.12 4.29
C VAL A 69 -16.47 -19.14 3.55
N HIS A 70 -17.34 -18.15 3.73
CA HIS A 70 -18.67 -18.09 3.11
C HIS A 70 -19.10 -16.69 2.65
N GLN A 71 -18.18 -15.75 2.46
CA GLN A 71 -18.51 -14.40 1.98
C GLN A 71 -17.52 -13.97 0.91
N PRO A 72 -17.99 -13.40 -0.22
CA PRO A 72 -17.07 -12.92 -1.24
C PRO A 72 -16.32 -11.71 -0.71
N VAL A 73 -15.00 -11.78 -0.80
CA VAL A 73 -14.09 -10.67 -0.54
C VAL A 73 -13.48 -10.27 -1.88
N TRP A 74 -13.19 -9.00 -2.10
CA TRP A 74 -12.40 -8.51 -3.22
C TRP A 74 -11.28 -7.64 -2.69
N ASN A 75 -10.11 -7.76 -3.30
CA ASN A 75 -8.94 -6.96 -2.95
C ASN A 75 -8.49 -6.14 -4.16
N TYR A 76 -8.16 -4.86 -3.97
CA TYR A 76 -7.57 -4.02 -5.00
C TYR A 76 -6.25 -3.39 -4.55
N ARG A 77 -5.47 -2.94 -5.54
CA ARG A 77 -4.34 -2.03 -5.37
C ARG A 77 -4.51 -0.85 -6.30
N PHE A 78 -4.41 0.36 -5.77
CA PHE A 78 -4.41 1.57 -6.58
C PHE A 78 -2.97 2.01 -6.86
N SER A 79 -2.65 2.19 -8.14
CA SER A 79 -1.30 2.43 -8.64
C SER A 79 -1.30 3.54 -9.71
N VAL A 80 -2.27 4.47 -9.62
CA VAL A 80 -2.39 5.59 -10.56
C VAL A 80 -1.69 6.81 -9.98
N VAL A 81 -0.43 7.00 -10.37
CA VAL A 81 0.38 8.16 -9.97
C VAL A 81 -0.16 9.46 -10.57
N GLN A 82 -0.41 10.46 -9.73
CA GLN A 82 -0.76 11.81 -10.16
C GLN A 82 0.49 12.64 -10.49
N ALA A 83 0.37 13.65 -11.35
CA ALA A 83 1.50 14.46 -11.78
C ALA A 83 2.15 15.25 -10.61
N ASP A 84 1.33 15.77 -9.70
CA ASP A 84 1.81 16.53 -8.55
C ASP A 84 2.52 15.61 -7.53
N ASP A 85 1.99 14.40 -7.32
CA ASP A 85 2.61 13.38 -6.45
C ASP A 85 3.92 12.86 -7.03
N ALA A 86 3.98 12.64 -8.35
CA ALA A 86 5.23 12.30 -9.02
C ALA A 86 6.29 13.39 -8.84
N THR A 87 5.88 14.66 -8.96
CA THR A 87 6.79 15.82 -8.80
C THR A 87 7.26 15.97 -7.36
N ALA A 88 6.38 15.71 -6.38
CA ALA A 88 6.71 15.76 -4.96
C ALA A 88 7.47 14.52 -4.46
N GLY A 89 7.58 13.49 -5.31
CA GLY A 89 8.23 12.24 -4.97
C GLY A 89 7.43 11.36 -4.00
N MET A 90 6.11 11.47 -4.11
CA MET A 90 5.15 10.83 -3.21
C MET A 90 4.62 9.50 -3.75
N GLY A 91 4.80 9.22 -5.04
CA GLY A 91 4.27 8.00 -5.65
C GLY A 91 2.75 8.01 -5.71
N VAL A 92 2.10 7.02 -5.12
CA VAL A 92 0.64 6.91 -4.97
C VAL A 92 0.31 6.98 -3.47
N PRO A 93 0.08 8.19 -2.93
CA PRO A 93 -0.08 8.40 -1.49
C PRO A 93 -1.45 7.94 -0.98
N HIS A 94 -1.60 7.95 0.34
CA HIS A 94 -2.82 7.53 1.03
C HIS A 94 -4.06 8.26 0.53
N ALA A 95 -5.11 7.48 0.26
CA ALA A 95 -6.42 7.95 -0.17
C ALA A 95 -6.41 8.69 -1.53
N SER A 96 -5.40 8.42 -2.36
CA SER A 96 -5.29 9.04 -3.70
C SER A 96 -6.38 8.54 -4.66
N GLU A 97 -6.97 7.37 -4.39
CA GLU A 97 -8.01 6.74 -5.20
C GLU A 97 -9.40 7.35 -5.00
N LEU A 98 -9.61 8.16 -3.96
CA LEU A 98 -10.91 8.79 -3.67
C LEU A 98 -11.48 9.57 -4.89
N SER A 99 -10.60 10.17 -5.68
CA SER A 99 -10.98 10.90 -6.90
C SER A 99 -11.48 9.98 -8.01
N ALA A 100 -11.04 8.72 -8.03
CA ALA A 100 -11.54 7.69 -8.94
C ALA A 100 -12.90 7.15 -8.49
N ILE A 101 -13.13 7.05 -7.17
CA ILE A 101 -14.36 6.53 -6.58
C ILE A 101 -15.49 7.54 -6.68
N PHE A 102 -15.26 8.78 -6.22
CA PHE A 102 -16.29 9.81 -6.10
C PHE A 102 -16.30 10.78 -7.28
N GLY A 103 -15.23 10.82 -8.08
CA GLY A 103 -15.03 11.78 -9.15
C GLY A 103 -14.29 13.04 -8.67
N PRO A 104 -13.43 13.64 -9.51
CA PRO A 104 -12.57 14.77 -9.11
C PRO A 104 -13.35 16.02 -8.71
N ALA A 105 -14.58 16.19 -9.19
CA ALA A 105 -15.45 17.30 -8.80
C ALA A 105 -15.88 17.27 -7.32
N PHE A 106 -15.74 16.13 -6.64
CA PHE A 106 -16.19 15.93 -5.27
C PHE A 106 -15.03 15.84 -4.25
N ILE A 107 -13.78 15.88 -4.71
CA ILE A 107 -12.58 15.81 -3.88
C ILE A 107 -11.82 17.14 -4.04
N PRO A 108 -11.87 18.06 -3.05
CA PRO A 108 -11.16 19.33 -3.12
C PRO A 108 -9.66 19.13 -3.29
N GLY A 109 -9.05 19.84 -4.24
CA GLY A 109 -7.60 19.72 -4.50
C GLY A 109 -7.20 18.49 -5.30
N ALA A 110 -8.14 17.63 -5.71
CA ALA A 110 -7.85 16.54 -6.63
C ALA A 110 -7.48 17.07 -8.02
N SER A 111 -6.21 16.93 -8.38
CA SER A 111 -5.74 16.87 -9.76
C SER A 111 -5.75 15.41 -10.19
N GLY A 112 -6.31 15.09 -11.36
CA GLY A 112 -6.14 13.74 -11.87
C GLY A 112 -6.73 13.43 -13.24
N PRO A 113 -6.24 12.36 -13.90
CA PRO A 113 -6.69 11.94 -15.20
C PRO A 113 -8.18 11.60 -15.16
N THR A 114 -8.88 11.85 -16.26
CA THR A 114 -10.27 11.42 -16.41
C THR A 114 -10.31 9.89 -16.49
N PHE A 115 -10.80 9.22 -15.44
CA PHE A 115 -11.13 7.77 -15.42
C PHE A 115 -12.24 7.37 -16.41
N ALA A 116 -12.56 8.24 -17.36
CA ALA A 116 -13.79 8.23 -18.14
C ALA A 116 -13.77 7.26 -19.34
N THR A 117 -12.62 6.66 -19.69
CA THR A 117 -12.48 5.94 -20.98
C THR A 117 -11.89 4.53 -20.90
N ALA A 118 -11.57 4.01 -19.71
CA ALA A 118 -10.97 2.68 -19.56
C ALA A 118 -11.93 1.69 -18.88
N ASN A 119 -12.18 0.55 -19.53
CA ASN A 119 -12.90 -0.59 -18.95
C ASN A 119 -11.88 -1.66 -18.53
N ALA A 120 -12.10 -2.26 -17.35
CA ALA A 120 -11.28 -3.33 -16.82
C ALA A 120 -12.02 -4.68 -16.78
N PRO A 121 -11.31 -5.82 -16.73
CA PRO A 121 -11.91 -7.13 -16.48
C PRO A 121 -12.70 -7.16 -15.17
N ILE A 122 -13.69 -8.07 -15.09
CA ILE A 122 -14.47 -8.28 -13.86
C ILE A 122 -13.55 -8.71 -12.72
N MET A 123 -13.72 -8.05 -11.58
CA MET A 123 -13.09 -8.34 -10.30
C MET A 123 -13.30 -9.81 -9.87
N PRO A 124 -12.24 -10.65 -9.81
CA PRO A 124 -12.38 -12.01 -9.29
C PRO A 124 -12.61 -11.96 -7.78
N VAL A 125 -13.44 -12.87 -7.26
CA VAL A 125 -13.56 -13.05 -5.81
C VAL A 125 -12.19 -13.46 -5.28
N PHE A 126 -11.74 -12.75 -4.24
CA PHE A 126 -10.51 -13.01 -3.52
C PHE A 126 -10.52 -14.45 -3.00
N ASP A 127 -9.55 -15.22 -3.47
CA ASP A 127 -9.31 -16.60 -3.07
C ASP A 127 -7.98 -16.64 -2.32
N THR A 128 -8.02 -17.09 -1.07
CA THR A 128 -6.80 -17.20 -0.26
C THR A 128 -5.79 -18.22 -0.76
N THR A 129 -6.18 -19.12 -1.67
CA THR A 129 -5.27 -20.08 -2.30
C THR A 129 -4.53 -19.50 -3.50
N ARG A 130 -5.05 -18.41 -4.08
CA ARG A 130 -4.49 -17.69 -5.23
C ARG A 130 -4.61 -16.20 -4.93
N GLN A 131 -3.70 -15.73 -4.08
CA GLN A 131 -3.66 -14.38 -3.54
C GLN A 131 -3.57 -13.34 -4.65
N ARG A 132 -4.70 -13.01 -5.26
CA ARG A 132 -4.81 -12.08 -6.37
C ARG A 132 -5.51 -10.81 -5.93
N ARG A 133 -5.26 -9.73 -6.65
CA ARG A 133 -5.99 -8.47 -6.51
C ARG A 133 -6.18 -7.83 -7.88
N LEU A 134 -7.07 -6.85 -7.96
CA LEU A 134 -7.13 -5.98 -9.14
C LEU A 134 -6.16 -4.82 -8.94
N GLY A 135 -5.22 -4.68 -9.87
CA GLY A 135 -4.39 -3.49 -9.98
C GLY A 135 -5.09 -2.43 -10.81
N PHE A 136 -5.29 -1.25 -10.24
CA PHE A 136 -5.68 -0.05 -10.99
C PHE A 136 -4.43 0.70 -11.42
N LEU A 137 -4.03 0.49 -12.68
CA LEU A 137 -2.95 1.21 -13.34
C LEU A 137 -3.53 2.03 -14.49
N LEU A 138 -2.90 3.17 -14.77
CA LEU A 138 -3.30 4.01 -15.90
C LEU A 138 -3.13 3.22 -17.20
N ASN A 139 -4.23 3.02 -17.92
CA ASN A 139 -4.32 2.23 -19.17
C ASN A 139 -4.00 0.72 -19.05
N ASP A 140 -3.81 0.18 -17.84
CA ASP A 140 -3.44 -1.23 -17.62
C ASP A 140 -4.12 -1.83 -16.39
N THR A 141 -5.44 -1.62 -16.25
CA THR A 141 -6.18 -2.23 -15.14
C THR A 141 -6.37 -3.73 -15.38
N HIS A 142 -5.78 -4.57 -14.52
CA HIS A 142 -5.78 -6.02 -14.68
C HIS A 142 -5.74 -6.76 -13.32
N VAL A 143 -5.99 -8.06 -13.36
CA VAL A 143 -5.83 -8.93 -12.17
C VAL A 143 -4.37 -9.36 -12.07
N GLU A 144 -3.77 -9.15 -10.90
CA GLU A 144 -2.37 -9.50 -10.60
C GLU A 144 -2.28 -10.47 -9.42
N GLU A 145 -1.20 -11.24 -9.38
CA GLU A 145 -0.81 -12.04 -8.21
C GLU A 145 -0.11 -11.13 -7.19
N ILE A 146 -0.40 -11.33 -5.90
CA ILE A 146 0.30 -10.64 -4.82
C ILE A 146 1.75 -11.15 -4.75
N PRO A 147 2.75 -10.26 -4.81
CA PRO A 147 4.15 -10.65 -4.72
C PRO A 147 4.51 -11.33 -3.39
N ALA A 148 5.40 -12.34 -3.43
CA ALA A 148 5.80 -13.11 -2.26
C ALA A 148 6.55 -12.28 -1.18
N ASP A 149 7.18 -11.18 -1.58
CA ASP A 149 7.84 -10.23 -0.67
C ASP A 149 6.83 -9.38 0.11
N GLU A 150 5.66 -9.06 -0.45
CA GLU A 150 4.56 -8.45 0.31
C GLU A 150 4.02 -9.39 1.38
N ASP A 151 3.91 -10.69 1.06
CA ASP A 151 3.49 -11.71 2.02
C ASP A 151 4.49 -11.88 3.17
N THR A 152 5.78 -11.85 2.86
CA THR A 152 6.86 -11.91 3.86
C THR A 152 6.79 -10.72 4.82
N ARG A 153 6.53 -9.52 4.29
CA ARG A 153 6.35 -8.30 5.09
C ARG A 153 5.09 -8.37 5.96
N CYS A 154 3.98 -8.85 5.41
CA CYS A 154 2.74 -9.07 6.17
C CYS A 154 2.92 -10.05 7.32
N ALA A 155 3.60 -11.18 7.10
CA ALA A 155 3.85 -12.17 8.14
C ALA A 155 4.65 -11.57 9.31
N PHE A 156 5.70 -10.80 8.99
CA PHE A 156 6.49 -10.09 10.01
C PHE A 156 5.64 -9.13 10.85
N TRP A 157 4.81 -8.30 10.21
CA TRP A 157 3.95 -7.35 10.94
C TRP A 157 2.84 -8.04 11.73
N ASN A 158 2.32 -9.16 11.26
CA ASN A 158 1.34 -9.95 12.01
C ASN A 158 1.94 -10.54 13.30
N GLU A 159 3.21 -10.96 13.27
CA GLU A 159 3.94 -11.45 14.45
C GLU A 159 4.38 -10.32 15.40
N THR A 160 4.61 -9.12 14.85
CA THR A 160 5.16 -7.98 15.59
C THR A 160 4.08 -7.03 16.11
N GLY A 161 2.87 -7.06 15.54
CA GLY A 161 1.77 -6.16 15.89
C GLY A 161 1.42 -6.14 17.38
N VAL A 162 1.48 -7.29 18.06
CA VAL A 162 1.24 -7.39 19.52
C VAL A 162 2.22 -6.52 20.33
N ARG A 163 3.45 -6.33 19.85
CA ARG A 163 4.48 -5.50 20.51
C ARG A 163 4.34 -4.01 20.18
N ILE A 164 3.62 -3.67 19.10
CA ILE A 164 3.43 -2.28 18.66
C ILE A 164 2.30 -1.61 19.46
N GLU A 165 1.30 -2.39 19.87
CA GLU A 165 0.08 -1.93 20.56
C GLU A 165 0.22 -1.73 22.08
N GLN A 166 1.39 -1.99 22.66
CA GLN A 166 1.63 -1.93 24.12
C GLN A 166 2.66 -0.88 24.49
#